data_AF-A0A2N3DRX0-F1
#
_entry.id   AF-A0A2N3DRX0-F1
#
_cell.length_a   1.000
_cell.length_b   1.000
_cell.length_c   1.000
_cell.angle_alpha   90.00
_cell.angle_beta   90.00
_cell.angle_gamma   90.00
#
_symmetry.space_group_name_H-M   'P 1'
#
loop_
_entity.id
_entity.type
_entity.pdbx_description
1 polymer ?
#
loop_
_entity_poly.entity_id
_entity_poly.type
_entity_poly.pdbx_seq_one_letter_code
_entity_poly.pdbx_strand_id
1 'polypeptide(L)'
;STATALVAAAAGAPVASERWIVAQQAISRLIATRAALTTALADIDRLYIDRSVEERIDGLPDIYALRGELADMASAQAAIIEGLSLALPE
;
A
#
# COMPACT_ATOMS: atom_id res chain seq x y z
N SER A 1 5.13 -7.23 -9.82
CA SER A 1 5.18 -8.08 -8.60
C SER A 1 4.51 -9.42 -8.87
N THR A 2 4.57 -10.38 -7.95
CA THR A 2 3.83 -11.66 -8.08
C THR A 2 2.34 -11.44 -8.29
N ALA A 3 1.72 -10.47 -7.60
CA ALA A 3 0.32 -10.11 -7.80
C ALA A 3 0.03 -9.62 -9.22
N THR A 4 0.88 -8.74 -9.78
CA THR A 4 0.75 -8.27 -11.17
C THR A 4 0.74 -9.43 -12.17
N ALA A 5 1.67 -10.38 -12.03
CA ALA A 5 1.78 -11.52 -12.93
C ALA A 5 0.55 -12.44 -12.83
N LEU A 6 0.04 -12.68 -11.62
CA LEU A 6 -1.13 -13.53 -11.39
C LEU A 6 -2.42 -12.88 -11.93
N VAL A 7 -2.59 -11.57 -11.75
CA VAL A 7 -3.73 -10.82 -12.31
C VAL A 7 -3.68 -10.83 -13.84
N ALA A 8 -2.51 -10.61 -14.45
CA ALA A 8 -2.35 -10.70 -15.90
C ALA A 8 -2.67 -12.11 -16.44
N ALA A 9 -2.29 -13.16 -15.72
CA ALA A 9 -2.60 -14.55 -16.09
C ALA A 9 -4.08 -14.92 -15.92
N ALA A 10 -4.81 -14.20 -15.08
CA ALA A 10 -6.25 -14.35 -14.88
C ALA A 10 -7.09 -13.46 -15.80
N ALA A 11 -6.47 -12.64 -16.65
CA ALA A 11 -7.18 -11.77 -17.59
C ALA A 11 -8.10 -12.60 -18.52
N GLY A 12 -9.39 -12.26 -18.54
CA GLY A 12 -10.41 -12.98 -19.31
C GLY A 12 -10.77 -14.36 -18.76
N ALA A 13 -10.24 -14.77 -17.61
CA ALA A 13 -10.67 -16.00 -16.95
C ALA A 13 -12.10 -15.84 -16.40
N PRO A 14 -12.93 -16.91 -16.42
CA PRO A 14 -14.24 -16.87 -15.78
C PRO A 14 -14.11 -16.54 -14.29
N VAL A 15 -15.07 -15.77 -13.78
CA VAL A 15 -15.22 -15.52 -12.34
C VAL A 15 -15.32 -16.86 -11.60
N ALA A 16 -14.72 -16.92 -10.42
CA ALA A 16 -14.59 -18.14 -9.60
C ALA A 16 -13.78 -19.29 -10.23
N SER A 17 -13.16 -19.10 -11.40
CA SER A 17 -12.14 -20.04 -11.89
C SER A 17 -10.92 -20.02 -10.97
N GLU A 18 -10.14 -21.11 -10.96
CA GLU A 18 -8.93 -21.22 -10.14
C GLU A 18 -7.97 -20.04 -10.35
N ARG A 19 -7.75 -19.62 -11.60
CA ARG A 19 -6.86 -18.49 -11.92
C ARG A 19 -7.40 -17.18 -11.35
N TRP A 20 -8.71 -16.95 -11.43
CA TRP A 20 -9.35 -15.78 -10.83
C TRP A 20 -9.19 -15.77 -9.30
N ILE A 21 -9.43 -16.92 -8.64
CA ILE A 21 -9.29 -17.05 -7.17
C ILE A 21 -7.85 -16.77 -6.74
N VAL A 22 -6.88 -17.36 -7.44
CA VAL A 22 -5.45 -17.15 -7.14
C VAL A 22 -5.04 -15.69 -7.31
N ALA A 23 -5.55 -15.01 -8.35
CA ALA A 23 -5.30 -13.58 -8.55
C ALA A 23 -5.93 -12.72 -7.44
N GLN A 24 -7.18 -12.98 -7.06
CA GLN A 24 -7.84 -12.31 -5.92
C GLN A 24 -7.06 -12.51 -4.62
N GLN A 25 -6.65 -13.74 -4.31
CA GLN A 25 -5.84 -14.02 -3.12
C GLN A 25 -4.48 -13.30 -3.14
N ALA A 26 -3.89 -13.07 -4.31
CA ALA A 26 -2.66 -12.30 -4.44
C ALA A 26 -2.89 -10.80 -4.15
N ILE A 27 -4.02 -10.24 -4.61
CA ILE A 27 -4.43 -8.87 -4.27
C ILE A 27 -4.69 -8.75 -2.76
N SER A 28 -5.43 -9.70 -2.15
CA SER A 28 -5.69 -9.68 -0.70
C SER A 28 -4.41 -9.72 0.13
N ARG A 29 -3.41 -10.52 -0.29
CA ARG A 29 -2.09 -10.54 0.37
C ARG A 29 -1.36 -9.21 0.22
N LEU A 30 -1.41 -8.58 -0.96
CA LEU A 30 -0.83 -7.26 -1.16
C LEU A 30 -1.47 -6.21 -0.24
N ILE A 31 -2.80 -6.23 -0.11
CA ILE A 31 -3.55 -5.38 0.84
C ILE A 31 -3.09 -5.64 2.28
N ALA A 32 -2.96 -6.91 2.69
CA ALA A 32 -2.50 -7.25 4.04
C ALA A 32 -1.08 -6.73 4.31
N THR A 33 -0.16 -6.83 3.34
CA THR A 33 1.21 -6.32 3.49
C THR A 33 1.28 -4.79 3.56
N ARG A 34 0.31 -4.08 2.97
CA ARG A 34 0.21 -2.61 3.05
C ARG A 34 -0.05 -2.13 4.48
N ALA A 35 -0.63 -2.97 5.35
CA ALA A 35 -0.92 -2.60 6.73
C ALA A 35 0.33 -2.10 7.48
N ALA A 36 1.48 -2.74 7.28
CA ALA A 36 2.74 -2.33 7.91
C ALA A 36 3.17 -0.91 7.48
N LEU A 37 2.98 -0.55 6.20
CA LEU A 37 3.29 0.78 5.69
C LEU A 37 2.35 1.84 6.27
N THR A 38 1.05 1.54 6.35
CA THR A 38 0.08 2.47 6.97
C THR A 38 0.31 2.66 8.47
N THR A 39 0.76 1.61 9.18
CA THR A 39 1.17 1.72 10.58
C THR A 39 2.40 2.61 10.73
N ALA A 40 3.44 2.39 9.93
CA ALA A 40 4.65 3.22 9.96
C ALA A 40 4.35 4.71 9.67
N LEU A 41 3.39 4.99 8.76
CA LEU A 41 2.94 6.36 8.49
C LEU A 41 2.20 6.97 9.70
N ALA A 42 1.37 6.21 10.40
CA ALA A 42 0.71 6.68 11.62
C ALA A 42 1.71 6.96 12.74
N ASP A 43 2.71 6.11 12.89
CA ASP A 43 3.77 6.26 13.90
C ASP A 43 4.63 7.52 13.62
N ILE A 44 4.99 7.77 12.35
CA ILE A 44 5.77 8.97 11.99
C ILE A 44 4.94 10.25 12.10
N ASP A 45 3.65 10.21 11.76
CA ASP A 45 2.71 11.32 11.96
C ASP A 45 2.65 11.71 13.44
N ARG A 46 2.52 10.70 14.31
CA ARG A 46 2.50 10.91 15.77
C ARG A 46 3.82 11.52 16.25
N LEU A 47 4.97 10.96 15.84
CA LEU A 47 6.27 11.48 16.23
C LEU A 47 6.47 12.94 15.80
N TYR A 48 6.05 13.29 14.57
CA TYR A 48 6.13 14.65 14.06
C TYR A 48 5.32 15.63 14.92
N ILE A 49 4.09 15.26 15.28
CA ILE A 49 3.22 16.07 16.13
C ILE A 49 3.83 16.23 17.52
N ASP A 50 4.21 15.13 18.17
CA ASP A 50 4.75 15.12 19.54
C ASP A 50 5.99 16.04 19.62
N ARG A 51 6.92 15.93 18.67
CA ARG A 51 8.12 16.78 18.62
C ARG A 51 7.82 18.25 18.31
N SER A 52 6.84 18.51 17.44
CA SER A 52 6.43 19.87 17.11
C SER A 52 5.85 20.59 18.33
N VAL A 53 5.04 19.88 19.13
CA VAL A 53 4.47 20.39 20.38
C VAL A 53 5.56 20.59 21.44
N GLU A 54 6.54 19.70 21.53
CA GLU A 54 7.69 19.82 22.43
C GLU A 54 8.73 20.86 21.96
N GLU A 55 8.50 21.56 20.85
CA GLU A 55 9.44 22.49 20.21
C GLU A 55 10.84 21.87 19.95
N ARG A 56 10.88 20.54 19.73
CA ARG A 56 12.11 19.80 19.44
C ARG A 56 12.41 19.82 17.95
N ILE A 57 12.97 20.94 17.51
CA ILE A 57 13.25 21.24 16.10
C ILE A 57 14.32 20.31 15.49
N ASP A 58 15.27 19.82 16.28
CA ASP A 58 16.32 18.92 15.79
C ASP A 58 15.72 17.65 15.16
N GLY A 59 16.18 17.28 13.97
CA GLY A 59 15.67 16.15 13.18
C GLY A 59 14.22 16.27 12.67
N LEU A 60 13.50 17.37 12.96
CA LEU A 60 12.12 17.56 12.50
C LEU A 60 12.00 17.65 10.96
N PRO A 61 12.94 18.29 10.23
CA PRO A 61 12.93 18.27 8.76
C PRO A 61 13.06 16.86 8.18
N ASP A 62 13.91 16.01 8.75
CA ASP A 62 14.13 14.63 8.28
C ASP A 62 12.89 13.77 8.53
N ILE A 63 12.24 13.94 9.69
CA ILE A 63 10.97 13.29 10.00
C ILE A 63 9.87 13.71 9.01
N TYR A 64 9.82 15.00 8.66
CA TYR A 64 8.86 15.50 7.67
C TYR A 64 9.13 14.94 6.27
N ALA A 65 10.39 14.85 5.86
CA ALA A 65 10.77 14.23 4.59
C ALA A 65 10.37 12.74 4.55
N LEU A 66 10.72 11.98 5.59
CA LEU A 66 10.37 10.56 5.70
C LEU A 66 8.85 10.35 5.68
N ARG A 67 8.09 11.22 6.35
CA ARG A 67 6.63 11.23 6.30
C ARG A 67 6.11 11.40 4.87
N GLY A 68 6.69 12.32 4.11
CA GLY A 68 6.35 12.52 2.70
C GLY A 68 6.62 11.28 1.86
N GLU A 69 7.81 10.69 2.00
CA GLU A 69 8.19 9.46 1.29
C GLU A 69 7.23 8.29 1.60
N LEU A 70 6.89 8.08 2.88
CA LEU A 70 5.95 7.03 3.29
C LEU A 70 4.54 7.26 2.75
N ALA A 71 4.08 8.51 2.72
CA ALA A 71 2.79 8.88 2.15
C ALA A 71 2.75 8.61 0.63
N ASP A 72 3.79 8.97 -0.10
CA ASP A 72 3.91 8.71 -1.53
C ASP A 72 3.95 7.21 -1.83
N MET A 73 4.70 6.43 -1.05
CA MET A 73 4.71 4.96 -1.16
C MET A 73 3.32 4.37 -0.89
N ALA A 74 2.61 4.86 0.13
CA ALA A 74 1.28 4.36 0.49
C ALA A 74 0.23 4.68 -0.60
N SER A 75 0.35 5.85 -1.22
CA SER A 75 -0.47 6.29 -2.35
C SER A 75 -0.19 5.45 -3.60
N ALA A 76 1.08 5.25 -3.95
CA ALA A 76 1.48 4.41 -5.09
C ALA A 76 1.00 2.96 -4.92
N GLN A 77 1.11 2.38 -3.72
CA GLN A 77 0.59 1.04 -3.45
C GLN A 77 -0.94 0.97 -3.57
N ALA A 78 -1.66 2.01 -3.14
CA ALA A 78 -3.12 2.08 -3.29
C ALA A 78 -3.53 2.08 -4.77
N ALA A 79 -2.89 2.92 -5.59
CA ALA A 79 -3.17 2.99 -7.03
C ALA A 79 -2.86 1.65 -7.73
N ILE A 80 -1.79 0.95 -7.34
CA ILE A 80 -1.49 -0.39 -7.86
C ILE A 80 -2.58 -1.39 -7.49
N ILE A 81 -3.00 -1.43 -6.23
CA ILE A 81 -4.06 -2.34 -5.77
C ILE A 81 -5.37 -2.07 -6.52
N GLU A 82 -5.74 -0.80 -6.67
CA GLU A 82 -6.94 -0.40 -7.42
C GLU A 82 -6.85 -0.85 -8.88
N GLY A 83 -5.75 -0.56 -9.57
CA GLY A 83 -5.54 -0.99 -10.95
C GLY A 83 -5.58 -2.51 -11.13
N LEU A 84 -5.03 -3.27 -10.17
CA LEU A 84 -5.10 -4.73 -10.19
C LEU A 84 -6.52 -5.25 -9.95
N SER A 85 -7.28 -4.64 -9.04
CA SER A 85 -8.67 -5.00 -8.78
C SER A 85 -9.56 -4.73 -10.00
N LEU A 86 -9.38 -3.59 -10.67
CA LEU A 86 -10.12 -3.24 -11.89
C LEU A 86 -9.78 -4.14 -13.09
N ALA A 87 -8.62 -4.79 -13.07
CA ALA A 87 -8.19 -5.70 -14.14
C ALA A 87 -8.80 -7.11 -14.00
N LEU A 88 -9.47 -7.43 -12.89
CA LEU A 88 -10.21 -8.69 -12.72
C LEU A 88 -11.71 -8.45 -12.93
N PRO A 89 -12.41 -9.37 -13.63
CA PRO A 89 -13.87 -9.29 -13.75
C PRO A 89 -14.54 -9.54 -12.39
N GLU A 90 -15.65 -8.84 -12.13
CA GLU A 90 -16.54 -9.06 -10.97
C GLU A 90 -17.40 -10.31 -11.12
#